data_AF-A0A957BSG3-F1
#
_entry.id   AF-A0A957BSG3-F1
#
_cell.length_a   1.000
_cell.length_b   1.000
_cell.length_c   1.000
_cell.angle_alpha   90.00
_cell.angle_beta   90.00
_cell.angle_gamma   90.00
#
_symmetry.space_group_name_H-M   'P 1'
#
loop_
_entity.id
_entity.type
_entity.pdbx_description
1 polymer ?
#
loop_
_entity_poly.entity_id
_entity_poly.type
_entity_poly.pdbx_seq_one_letter_code
_entity_poly.pdbx_strand_id
1 'polypeptide(L)'
;LATSNGVEIARSNELAFSRYGMAAAWSPDGTRVAVGGVGGTCPYGVNVFGAALDVIARGNPPPSMCDPAYSPDGRFIAFVGINPRIDGRRDIYFANANGFGAQSVSASLRGQTELIGWVGGQG
;
A
#
# COMPACT_ATOMS: atom_id res chain seq x y z
N LEU A 1 -8.52 14.62 -2.03
CA LEU A 1 -9.74 14.68 -2.87
C LEU A 1 -9.87 16.10 -3.43
N ALA A 2 -10.49 16.29 -4.59
CA ALA A 2 -10.76 17.61 -5.18
C ALA A 2 -12.19 17.64 -5.75
N THR A 3 -12.84 18.81 -5.76
CA THR A 3 -14.10 19.01 -6.48
C THR A 3 -13.83 19.35 -7.95
N SER A 4 -14.87 19.32 -8.80
CA SER A 4 -14.79 19.60 -10.24
C SER A 4 -14.29 21.01 -10.62
N ASN A 5 -14.05 21.87 -9.63
CA ASN A 5 -13.53 23.24 -9.80
C ASN A 5 -12.06 23.38 -9.36
N GLY A 6 -11.35 22.27 -9.11
CA GLY A 6 -9.92 22.30 -8.78
C GLY A 6 -9.60 22.82 -7.37
N VAL A 7 -10.59 22.87 -6.47
CA VAL A 7 -10.34 23.15 -5.04
C VAL A 7 -9.92 21.85 -4.36
N GLU A 8 -8.71 21.84 -3.84
CA GLU A 8 -8.14 20.77 -3.01
C GLU A 8 -8.94 20.67 -1.70
N ILE A 9 -9.59 19.53 -1.46
CA ILE A 9 -10.41 19.29 -0.25
C ILE A 9 -9.74 18.33 0.75
N ALA A 10 -8.64 17.65 0.39
CA ALA A 10 -7.77 16.91 1.31
C ALA A 10 -6.53 16.34 0.61
N ARG A 11 -5.41 16.17 1.33
CA ARG A 11 -4.21 15.45 0.88
C ARG A 11 -4.15 14.04 1.47
N SER A 12 -3.71 13.06 0.68
CA SER A 12 -3.66 11.64 1.12
C SER A 12 -2.60 11.36 2.18
N ASN A 13 -1.66 12.28 2.40
CA ASN A 13 -0.65 12.19 3.47
C ASN A 13 -1.18 12.61 4.86
N GLU A 14 -2.46 12.98 4.98
CA GLU A 14 -3.09 13.34 6.25
C GLU A 14 -3.89 12.17 6.89
N LEU A 15 -4.06 11.02 6.22
CA LEU A 15 -5.12 10.07 6.60
C LEU A 15 -4.76 8.60 6.87
N ALA A 16 -3.49 8.18 6.96
CA ALA A 16 -3.20 6.88 7.58
C ALA A 16 -1.75 6.74 8.07
N PHE A 17 -1.49 7.16 9.31
CA PHE A 17 -0.33 6.70 10.08
C PHE A 17 -0.78 6.18 11.44
N SER A 18 -1.48 5.05 11.48
CA SER A 18 -1.77 4.40 12.77
C SER A 18 -0.72 3.33 13.04
N ARG A 19 0.17 3.65 13.97
CA ARG A 19 1.34 2.87 14.39
C ARG A 19 1.05 1.42 14.81
N TYR A 20 -0.22 1.02 15.00
CA TYR A 20 -0.63 -0.36 15.31
C TYR A 20 -2.03 -0.75 14.81
N GLY A 21 -2.71 0.07 14.00
CA GLY A 21 -4.04 -0.22 13.48
C GLY A 21 -3.97 -0.58 12.00
N MET A 22 -4.67 -1.62 11.58
CA MET A 22 -4.80 -2.00 10.16
C MET A 22 -4.98 -0.75 9.29
N ALA A 23 -4.08 -0.56 8.35
CA ALA A 23 -4.15 0.54 7.40
C ALA A 23 -4.93 0.09 6.15
N ALA A 24 -5.77 0.97 5.62
CA ALA A 24 -6.51 0.72 4.40
C ALA A 24 -6.34 1.89 3.43
N ALA A 25 -6.30 1.58 2.14
CA ALA A 25 -6.20 2.58 1.08
C ALA A 25 -7.15 2.23 -0.06
N TRP A 26 -7.92 3.23 -0.50
CA TRP A 26 -8.75 3.13 -1.70
C TRP A 26 -7.91 3.34 -2.96
N SER A 27 -8.28 2.64 -4.03
CA SER A 27 -7.78 2.95 -5.37
C SER A 27 -8.32 4.32 -5.82
N PRO A 28 -7.60 5.05 -6.70
CA PRO A 28 -8.01 6.38 -7.14
C PRO A 28 -9.38 6.41 -7.84
N ASP A 29 -9.73 5.33 -8.53
CA ASP A 29 -11.02 5.13 -9.20
C ASP A 29 -12.16 4.71 -8.24
N GLY A 30 -11.85 4.50 -6.95
CA GLY A 30 -12.81 4.08 -5.93
C GLY A 30 -13.32 2.64 -6.08
N THR A 31 -12.76 1.84 -7.00
CA THR A 31 -13.27 0.49 -7.29
C THR A 31 -12.71 -0.59 -6.36
N ARG A 32 -11.63 -0.29 -5.63
CA ARG A 32 -10.90 -1.25 -4.79
C ARG A 32 -10.44 -0.63 -3.48
N VAL A 33 -10.33 -1.46 -2.45
CA VAL A 33 -9.68 -1.11 -1.19
C VAL A 33 -8.64 -2.17 -0.84
N ALA A 34 -7.42 -1.73 -0.58
CA ALA A 34 -6.35 -2.56 -0.05
C ALA A 34 -6.33 -2.41 1.47
N VAL A 35 -6.25 -3.53 2.19
CA VAL A 35 -6.14 -3.58 3.65
C VAL A 35 -4.87 -4.31 4.02
N GLY A 36 -4.01 -3.65 4.79
CA GLY A 36 -2.78 -4.21 5.33
C GLY A 36 -3.05 -5.05 6.59
N GLY A 37 -2.38 -6.19 6.66
CA GLY A 37 -2.56 -7.19 7.70
C GLY A 37 -3.59 -8.27 7.33
N VAL A 38 -3.40 -9.46 7.89
CA VAL A 38 -4.31 -10.60 7.74
C VAL A 38 -4.78 -11.02 9.13
N GLY A 39 -6.09 -11.26 9.29
CA GLY A 39 -6.67 -11.67 10.56
C GLY A 39 -6.44 -10.67 11.69
N GLY A 40 -6.43 -9.37 11.39
CA GLY A 40 -6.19 -8.32 12.38
C GLY A 40 -4.72 -8.10 12.75
N THR A 41 -3.79 -8.80 12.09
CA THR A 41 -2.37 -8.76 12.46
C THR A 41 -1.52 -8.16 11.35
N CYS A 42 -0.75 -7.13 11.68
CA CYS A 42 0.34 -6.62 10.85
C CYS A 42 1.68 -7.24 11.26
N PRO A 43 2.62 -7.47 10.34
CA PRO A 43 2.54 -7.21 8.89
C PRO A 43 2.18 -8.49 8.11
N TYR A 44 1.04 -9.14 8.35
CA TYR A 44 0.78 -10.49 7.79
C TYR A 44 0.19 -10.50 6.36
N GLY A 45 0.51 -9.51 5.52
CA GLY A 45 0.15 -9.49 4.09
C GLY A 45 -0.85 -8.38 3.74
N VAL A 46 -1.40 -8.43 2.52
CA VAL A 46 -2.42 -7.50 2.04
C VAL A 46 -3.62 -8.26 1.49
N ASN A 47 -4.82 -7.81 1.84
CA ASN A 47 -6.03 -8.20 1.13
C ASN A 47 -6.53 -7.04 0.27
N VAL A 48 -6.93 -7.33 -0.96
CA VAL A 48 -7.59 -6.35 -1.83
C VAL A 48 -9.04 -6.78 -2.01
N PHE A 49 -9.94 -5.84 -1.77
CA PHE A 49 -11.37 -6.02 -1.91
C PHE A 49 -11.91 -5.13 -3.03
N GLY A 50 -13.00 -5.54 -3.65
CA GLY A 50 -13.79 -4.68 -4.52
C GLY A 50 -14.62 -3.69 -3.72
N ALA A 51 -15.23 -2.73 -4.42
CA ALA A 51 -16.16 -1.77 -3.82
C ALA A 51 -17.37 -2.46 -3.12
N ALA A 52 -17.73 -3.67 -3.54
CA ALA A 52 -18.75 -4.49 -2.90
C ALA A 52 -18.23 -5.32 -1.70
N LEU A 53 -16.98 -5.09 -1.28
CA LEU A 53 -16.28 -5.81 -0.21
C LEU A 53 -16.08 -7.31 -0.47
N ASP A 54 -16.16 -7.73 -1.73
CA ASP A 54 -15.73 -9.05 -2.18
C ASP A 54 -14.20 -9.14 -2.23
N VAL A 55 -13.64 -10.30 -1.86
CA VAL A 55 -12.19 -10.50 -1.87
C VAL A 55 -11.72 -10.68 -3.32
N ILE A 56 -10.99 -9.69 -3.84
CA ILE A 56 -10.36 -9.75 -5.18
C ILE A 56 -9.03 -10.49 -5.10
N ALA A 57 -8.26 -10.25 -4.04
CA ALA A 57 -6.95 -10.85 -3.89
C ALA A 57 -6.51 -10.96 -2.43
N ARG A 58 -5.67 -11.97 -2.17
CA ARG A 58 -4.98 -12.19 -0.90
C ARG A 58 -3.49 -12.29 -1.21
N GLY A 59 -2.80 -11.15 -1.16
CA GLY A 59 -1.35 -11.09 -1.30
C GLY A 59 -0.70 -11.57 0.00
N ASN A 60 -0.31 -12.85 0.05
CA ASN A 60 0.43 -13.40 1.18
C ASN A 60 1.56 -14.37 0.77
N PRO A 61 2.72 -13.83 0.33
CA PRO A 61 4.01 -14.48 0.55
C PRO A 61 5.06 -13.47 1.06
N PRO A 62 6.27 -13.90 1.52
CA PRO A 62 7.30 -12.93 1.91
C PRO A 62 7.52 -11.89 0.79
N PRO A 63 7.53 -10.60 1.11
CA PRO A 63 7.55 -10.01 2.46
C PRO A 63 6.20 -10.03 3.19
N SER A 64 6.26 -10.07 4.51
CA SER A 64 5.18 -9.65 5.39
C SER A 64 4.88 -8.16 5.15
N MET A 65 3.65 -7.78 4.83
CA MET A 65 3.27 -6.43 4.37
C MET A 65 2.32 -5.71 5.34
N CYS A 66 2.43 -4.37 5.42
CA CYS A 66 1.49 -3.45 6.05
C CYS A 66 1.44 -2.10 5.28
N ASP A 67 0.53 -1.21 5.70
CA ASP A 67 0.48 0.19 5.25
C ASP A 67 0.36 0.35 3.72
N PRO A 68 -0.74 -0.15 3.11
CA PRO A 68 -0.96 -0.05 1.68
C PRO A 68 -1.15 1.41 1.24
N ALA A 69 -0.64 1.73 0.05
CA ALA A 69 -0.91 2.99 -0.64
C ALA A 69 -1.00 2.77 -2.15
N TYR A 70 -2.18 3.00 -2.74
CA TYR A 70 -2.33 2.95 -4.19
C TYR A 70 -1.53 4.06 -4.88
N SER A 71 -0.97 3.76 -6.05
CA SER A 71 -0.39 4.77 -6.93
C SER A 71 -1.48 5.69 -7.48
N PRO A 72 -1.19 6.97 -7.80
CA PRO A 72 -2.17 7.92 -8.33
C PRO A 72 -2.83 7.48 -9.64
N ASP A 73 -2.11 6.69 -10.45
CA ASP A 73 -2.60 6.09 -11.69
C ASP A 73 -3.35 4.76 -11.48
N GLY A 74 -3.46 4.30 -10.23
CA GLY A 74 -4.15 3.08 -9.83
C GLY A 74 -3.49 1.77 -10.26
N ARG A 75 -2.30 1.81 -10.89
CA ARG A 75 -1.65 0.60 -11.45
C ARG A 75 -0.92 -0.23 -10.40
N PHE A 76 -0.51 0.38 -9.30
CA PHE A 76 0.31 -0.25 -8.28
C PHE A 76 -0.23 0.01 -6.87
N ILE A 77 0.24 -0.81 -5.94
CA ILE A 77 0.11 -0.56 -4.51
C ILE A 77 1.51 -0.63 -3.90
N ALA A 78 1.88 0.37 -3.09
CA ALA A 78 3.08 0.38 -2.29
C ALA A 78 2.76 -0.07 -0.87
N PHE A 79 3.74 -0.67 -0.20
CA PHE A 79 3.62 -1.20 1.15
C PHE A 79 4.94 -1.11 1.88
N VAL A 80 4.86 -1.03 3.20
CA VAL A 80 5.99 -1.35 4.07
C VAL A 80 6.00 -2.85 4.28
N GLY A 81 7.15 -3.48 4.03
CA GLY A 81 7.28 -4.92 4.17
C GLY A 81 8.53 -5.35 4.93
N ILE A 82 8.50 -6.56 5.47
CA ILE A 82 9.64 -7.22 6.11
C ILE A 82 9.83 -8.59 5.47
N ASN A 83 11.04 -8.89 5.02
CA ASN A 83 11.40 -10.23 4.57
C ASN A 83 12.35 -10.90 5.56
N PRO A 84 11.85 -11.76 6.47
CA PRO A 84 12.69 -12.43 7.47
C PRO A 84 13.66 -13.43 6.86
N ARG A 85 13.52 -13.80 5.58
CA ARG A 85 14.42 -14.74 4.90
C ARG A 85 15.68 -14.06 4.33
N ILE A 86 15.74 -12.74 4.33
CA ILE A 86 16.89 -11.98 3.81
C ILE A 86 17.64 -11.35 4.98
N ASP A 87 17.07 -10.30 5.58
CA ASP A 87 17.69 -9.56 6.69
C ASP A 87 16.69 -9.10 7.75
N GLY A 88 15.39 -9.34 7.55
CA GLY A 88 14.33 -8.94 8.49
C GLY A 88 14.15 -7.42 8.62
N ARG A 89 14.75 -6.62 7.73
CA ARG A 89 14.60 -5.17 7.75
C ARG A 89 13.26 -4.74 7.15
N ARG A 90 12.78 -3.57 7.56
CA ARG A 90 11.72 -2.86 6.85
C ARG A 90 12.24 -2.35 5.52
N ASP A 91 11.52 -2.67 4.47
CA ASP A 91 11.74 -2.25 3.10
C ASP A 91 10.43 -1.73 2.51
N ILE A 92 10.55 -0.97 1.42
CA ILE A 92 9.41 -0.54 0.62
C ILE A 92 9.24 -1.49 -0.55
N TYR A 93 8.04 -2.03 -0.67
CA TYR A 93 7.64 -2.90 -1.75
C TYR A 93 6.56 -2.23 -2.59
N PHE A 94 6.51 -2.56 -3.88
CA PHE A 94 5.34 -2.32 -4.70
C PHE A 94 4.84 -3.63 -5.29
N ALA A 95 3.54 -3.73 -5.50
CA ALA A 95 2.90 -4.81 -6.19
C ALA A 95 1.94 -4.24 -7.24
N ASN A 96 1.38 -5.10 -8.09
CA ASN A 96 0.29 -4.71 -8.96
C ASN A 96 -0.92 -4.20 -8.16
N ALA A 97 -1.84 -3.49 -8.82
CA ALA A 97 -3.08 -2.97 -8.24
C ALA A 97 -4.00 -3.99 -7.54
N ASN A 98 -3.75 -5.28 -7.74
CA ASN A 98 -4.42 -6.40 -7.08
C ASN A 98 -3.61 -6.99 -5.92
N GLY A 99 -2.47 -6.41 -5.54
CA GLY A 99 -1.61 -6.88 -4.45
C GLY A 99 -0.66 -8.03 -4.80
N PHE A 100 -0.66 -8.55 -6.04
CA PHE A 100 0.25 -9.62 -6.45
C PHE A 100 1.54 -9.12 -7.08
N GLY A 101 2.59 -9.95 -7.00
CA GLY A 101 3.87 -9.68 -7.65
C GLY A 101 4.71 -8.62 -6.93
N ALA A 102 4.73 -8.67 -5.59
CA ALA A 102 5.49 -7.72 -4.78
C ALA A 102 7.00 -7.74 -5.10
N GLN A 103 7.59 -6.57 -5.27
CA GLN A 103 9.02 -6.36 -5.52
C GLN A 103 9.58 -5.29 -4.59
N SER A 104 10.78 -5.51 -4.05
CA SER A 104 11.46 -4.52 -3.19
C SER A 104 12.07 -3.42 -4.04
N VAL A 105 11.87 -2.17 -3.63
CA VAL A 105 12.48 -0.98 -4.25
C VAL A 105 13.71 -0.51 -3.46
N SER A 106 13.81 -0.88 -2.18
CA SER A 106 14.85 -0.42 -1.26
C SER A 106 15.85 -1.50 -0.85
N ALA A 107 15.77 -2.71 -1.41
CA ALA A 107 16.63 -3.85 -1.03
C ALA A 107 18.14 -3.56 -1.11
N SER A 108 18.58 -2.67 -2.01
CA SER A 108 19.99 -2.28 -2.14
C SER A 108 20.40 -1.12 -1.23
N LEU A 109 19.45 -0.35 -0.70
CA LEU A 109 19.71 0.74 0.22
C LEU A 109 20.02 0.15 1.59
N ARG A 110 21.03 0.65 2.31
CA ARG A 110 21.35 0.22 3.68
C ARG A 110 20.91 1.31 4.65
N GLY A 111 19.81 1.10 5.38
CA GLY A 111 19.27 2.07 6.34
C GLY A 111 17.79 1.85 6.67
N GLN A 112 17.24 2.72 7.52
CA GLN A 112 15.78 2.80 7.67
C GLN A 112 15.19 3.43 6.41
N THR A 113 14.17 2.80 5.85
CA THR A 113 13.45 3.32 4.68
C THR A 113 12.02 3.65 5.08
N GLU A 114 11.53 4.79 4.64
CA GLU A 114 10.17 5.28 4.87
C GLU A 114 9.50 5.59 3.55
N LEU A 115 8.23 5.17 3.40
CA LEU A 115 7.41 5.54 2.25
C LEU A 115 6.84 6.93 2.48
N ILE A 116 7.39 7.92 1.78
CA ILE A 116 6.89 9.31 1.85
C ILE A 116 5.75 9.60 0.85
N GLY A 117 5.49 8.68 -0.08
CA GLY A 117 4.42 8.78 -1.08
C GLY A 117 4.89 8.46 -2.50
N TRP A 118 3.93 8.44 -3.42
CA TRP A 118 4.19 8.28 -4.84
C TRP A 118 4.50 9.63 -5.50
N VAL A 119 5.47 9.67 -6.41
CA VAL A 119 5.80 10.86 -7.23
C VAL A 119 5.56 10.52 -8.71
N GLY A 120 4.68 11.27 -9.38
CA GLY A 120 4.36 11.08 -10.80
C GLY A 120 3.52 12.22 -11.35
N GLY A 121 3.89 12.73 -12.54
CA GLY A 121 3.26 13.87 -13.21
C GLY A 121 2.00 13.49 -13.96
N GLN A 122 1.02 14.40 -13.98
CA GLN A 122 -0.17 14.25 -14.79
C GLN A 122 0.21 14.39 -16.27
N GLY A 123 -0.11 13.36 -17.05
CA GLY A 123 -0.15 13.45 -18.51
C GLY A 123 -1.50 13.95 -18.96
#